data_AF-A0ABD4Q4Y0-F1
#
_entry.id   AF-A0ABD4Q4Y0-F1
#
_cell.length_a   1.000
_cell.length_b   1.000
_cell.length_c   1.000
_cell.angle_alpha   90.00
_cell.angle_beta   90.00
_cell.angle_gamma   90.00
#
_symmetry.space_group_name_H-M   'P 1'
#
loop_
_entity.id
_entity.type
_entity.pdbx_description
1 polymer ?
#
loop_
_entity_poly.entity_id
_entity_poly.type
_entity_poly.pdbx_seq_one_letter_code
_entity_poly.pdbx_strand_id
1 'polypeptide(L)'
;RELIATADVRVENFSASVMARLGLDYESCRQIKPEIIYCSVSAYGRDGAFSDRLGFDPIAQVESGFVSMNGYADREGVRALSPVMDIST
;
A
#
# COMPACT_ATOMS: atom_id res chain seq x y z
N ARG A 1 14.62 7.67 -14.38
CA ARG A 1 15.66 6.59 -14.37
C ARG A 1 16.92 7.06 -13.68
N GLU A 2 17.45 8.24 -14.00
CA GLU A 2 18.62 8.83 -13.33
C GLU A 2 18.49 8.89 -11.79
N LEU A 3 17.32 9.29 -11.27
CA LEU A 3 17.06 9.29 -9.82
C LEU A 3 17.21 7.90 -9.17
N ILE A 4 16.90 6.81 -9.89
CA ILE A 4 17.02 5.44 -9.36
C ILE A 4 18.50 5.05 -9.22
N ALA A 5 19.37 5.53 -10.12
CA ALA A 5 20.79 5.22 -10.09
C ALA A 5 21.51 5.80 -8.86
N THR A 6 20.96 6.87 -8.28
CA THR A 6 21.52 7.58 -7.12
C THR A 6 20.72 7.37 -5.84
N ALA A 7 19.59 6.67 -5.88
CA ALA A 7 18.76 6.42 -4.72
C ALA A 7 19.15 5.12 -4.02
N ASP A 8 19.09 5.12 -2.69
CA ASP A 8 19.24 3.91 -1.88
C ASP A 8 17.89 3.20 -1.69
N VAL A 9 16.81 3.99 -1.58
CA VAL A 9 15.46 3.50 -1.30
C VAL A 9 14.47 4.11 -2.27
N ARG A 10 13.56 3.27 -2.78
CA ARG A 10 12.35 3.70 -3.48
C ARG A 10 11.13 3.23 -2.69
N VAL A 11 10.19 4.14 -2.44
CA VAL A 11 8.91 3.86 -1.79
C VAL A 11 7.78 4.22 -2.74
N GLU A 12 6.77 3.36 -2.83
CA GLU A 12 5.58 3.60 -3.65
C GLU A 12 4.34 2.88 -3.11
N ASN A 13 3.17 3.42 -3.44
CA ASN A 13 1.87 2.87 -3.05
C ASN A 13 0.85 2.82 -4.20
N PHE A 14 1.32 2.63 -5.45
CA PHE A 14 0.43 2.54 -6.61
C PHE A 14 -0.20 1.16 -6.74
N SER A 15 -1.31 1.05 -7.47
CA SER A 15 -1.95 -0.24 -7.78
C SER A 15 -1.04 -1.18 -8.58
N ALA A 16 -1.31 -2.49 -8.50
CA ALA A 16 -0.46 -3.60 -8.97
C ALA A 16 0.27 -3.37 -10.30
N SER A 17 -0.42 -2.83 -11.30
CA SER A 17 0.11 -2.72 -12.67
C SER A 17 0.88 -1.43 -12.98
N VAL A 18 0.77 -0.38 -12.14
CA VAL A 18 1.25 0.95 -12.51
C VAL A 18 2.77 0.98 -12.63
N MET A 19 3.49 0.41 -11.66
CA MET A 19 4.95 0.49 -11.66
C MET A 19 5.60 -0.32 -12.77
N ALA A 20 5.05 -1.49 -13.09
CA ALA A 20 5.48 -2.29 -14.23
C ALA A 20 5.27 -1.53 -15.55
N ARG A 21 4.10 -0.88 -15.73
CA ARG A 21 3.81 -0.06 -16.92
C ARG A 21 4.75 1.14 -17.07
N LEU A 22 5.21 1.70 -15.96
CA LEU A 22 6.17 2.81 -15.94
C LEU A 22 7.63 2.33 -16.10
N GLY A 23 7.90 1.02 -16.10
CA GLY A 23 9.25 0.46 -16.09
C GLY A 23 10.03 0.85 -14.84
N LEU A 24 9.34 0.88 -13.71
CA LEU A 24 9.83 1.30 -12.40
C LEU A 24 9.39 0.31 -11.31
N ASP A 25 9.03 -0.92 -11.69
CA ASP A 25 8.87 -2.05 -10.78
C ASP A 25 10.24 -2.53 -10.26
N TYR A 26 10.23 -3.47 -9.30
CA TYR A 26 11.45 -3.92 -8.64
C TYR A 26 12.50 -4.42 -9.64
N GLU A 27 12.10 -5.29 -10.58
CA GLU A 27 13.04 -5.87 -11.55
C GLU A 27 13.65 -4.80 -12.45
N SER A 28 12.85 -3.84 -12.95
CA SER A 28 13.36 -2.72 -13.75
C SER A 28 14.30 -1.81 -12.95
N CYS A 29 13.99 -1.53 -11.68
CA CYS A 29 14.84 -0.71 -10.82
C CYS A 29 16.16 -1.42 -10.46
N ARG A 30 16.11 -2.72 -10.17
CA ARG A 30 17.26 -3.53 -9.79
C ARG A 30 18.28 -3.64 -10.92
N GLN A 31 17.84 -3.65 -12.18
CA GLN A 31 18.73 -3.59 -13.34
C GLN A 31 19.56 -2.29 -13.39
N ILE A 32 19.05 -1.19 -12.82
CA ILE A 32 19.73 0.11 -12.78
C ILE A 32 20.62 0.21 -11.54
N LYS A 33 20.10 -0.16 -10.36
CA LYS A 33 20.82 -0.14 -9.07
C LYS A 33 20.59 -1.48 -8.37
N PRO A 34 21.52 -2.45 -8.48
CA PRO A 34 21.35 -3.80 -7.92
C PRO A 34 21.15 -3.84 -6.39
N GLU A 35 21.61 -2.81 -5.69
CA GLU A 35 21.52 -2.65 -4.24
C GLU A 35 20.27 -1.89 -3.78
N ILE A 36 19.36 -1.52 -4.69
CA ILE A 36 18.18 -0.72 -4.35
C ILE A 36 17.29 -1.44 -3.35
N ILE A 37 16.85 -0.72 -2.33
CA ILE A 37 15.77 -1.15 -1.45
C ILE A 37 14.45 -0.68 -2.05
N TYR A 38 13.56 -1.62 -2.36
CA TYR A 38 12.25 -1.32 -2.94
C TYR A 38 11.15 -1.63 -1.93
N CYS A 39 10.46 -0.58 -1.49
CA CYS A 39 9.31 -0.67 -0.60
C CYS A 39 8.03 -0.40 -1.39
N SER A 40 7.11 -1.35 -1.33
CA SER A 40 5.79 -1.28 -1.96
C SER A 40 4.73 -1.40 -0.88
N VAL A 41 3.87 -0.38 -0.77
CA VAL A 41 2.71 -0.42 0.12
C VAL A 41 1.47 -0.75 -0.72
N SER A 42 0.71 -1.76 -0.29
CA SER A 42 -0.54 -2.17 -0.93
C SER A 42 -1.51 -2.62 0.16
N ALA A 43 -2.77 -2.21 0.05
CA ALA A 43 -3.80 -2.62 0.99
C ALA A 43 -4.06 -4.13 1.00
N TYR A 44 -3.81 -4.81 -0.12
CA TYR A 44 -4.14 -6.23 -0.31
C TYR A 44 -2.95 -7.08 -0.73
N GLY A 45 -1.73 -6.53 -0.67
CA GLY A 45 -0.54 -7.17 -1.23
C GLY A 45 -0.49 -7.12 -2.75
N ARG A 46 0.45 -7.87 -3.33
CA ARG A 46 0.68 -7.95 -4.79
C ARG A 46 0.30 -9.32 -5.37
N ASP A 47 -0.07 -10.25 -4.49
CA ASP A 47 -0.42 -11.62 -4.82
C ASP A 47 -1.82 -11.97 -4.29
N GLY A 48 -2.42 -13.01 -4.84
CA GLY A 48 -3.71 -13.53 -4.37
C GLY A 48 -4.93 -12.81 -4.98
N ALA A 49 -6.13 -13.23 -4.55
CA ALA A 49 -7.39 -12.86 -5.21
C ALA A 49 -7.73 -11.36 -5.14
N PHE A 50 -7.10 -10.61 -4.24
CA PHE A 50 -7.37 -9.18 -4.03
C PHE A 50 -6.23 -8.27 -4.49
N SER A 51 -5.20 -8.80 -5.17
CA SER A 51 -4.02 -8.03 -5.62
C SER A 51 -4.37 -6.82 -6.49
N ASP A 52 -5.45 -6.91 -7.26
CA ASP A 52 -5.91 -5.84 -8.16
C ASP A 52 -6.92 -4.87 -7.52
N ARG A 53 -7.29 -5.09 -6.25
CA ARG A 53 -8.24 -4.21 -5.55
C ARG A 53 -7.55 -2.92 -5.11
N LEU A 54 -8.27 -1.81 -5.28
CA LEU A 54 -7.89 -0.54 -4.66
C LEU A 54 -8.31 -0.57 -3.19
N GLY A 55 -7.39 -0.15 -2.33
CA GLY A 55 -7.68 0.04 -0.90
C GLY A 55 -7.28 1.43 -0.45
N PHE A 56 -8.06 1.94 0.48
CA PHE A 56 -7.87 3.21 1.17
C PHE A 56 -8.25 3.01 2.63
N ASP A 57 -7.79 3.89 3.51
CA ASP A 57 -8.03 3.79 4.95
C ASP A 57 -9.48 3.38 5.33
N PRO A 58 -10.56 3.99 4.82
CA PRO A 58 -11.92 3.59 5.23
C PRO A 58 -12.26 2.13 4.88
N ILE A 59 -11.75 1.64 3.75
CA ILE A 59 -11.94 0.25 3.32
C ILE A 59 -11.15 -0.67 4.26
N ALA A 60 -9.89 -0.35 4.53
CA ALA A 60 -9.04 -1.11 5.45
C ALA A 60 -9.61 -1.13 6.87
N GLN A 61 -10.18 -0.02 7.36
CA GLN A 61 -10.84 0.04 8.67
C GLN A 61 -12.05 -0.91 8.75
N VAL A 62 -12.86 -0.99 7.69
CA VAL A 62 -14.02 -1.87 7.68
C VAL A 62 -13.60 -3.34 7.54
N GLU A 63 -12.76 -3.66 6.56
CA GLU A 63 -12.41 -5.05 6.24
C GLU A 63 -11.50 -5.71 7.28
N SER A 64 -10.68 -4.94 8.00
CA SER A 64 -9.88 -5.46 9.12
C SER A 64 -10.70 -5.77 10.38
N GLY A 65 -11.98 -5.38 10.41
CA GLY A 65 -12.82 -5.46 11.60
C GLY A 65 -12.60 -4.33 12.61
N PHE A 66 -11.71 -3.36 12.34
CA PHE A 66 -11.49 -2.20 13.21
C PHE A 66 -12.79 -1.47 13.53
N VAL A 67 -13.63 -1.21 12.52
CA VAL A 67 -14.93 -0.54 12.71
C VAL A 67 -15.81 -1.32 13.69
N SER A 68 -15.83 -2.66 13.63
CA SER A 68 -16.66 -3.48 14.54
C SER A 68 -16.25 -3.37 16.01
N MET A 69 -14.98 -3.02 16.28
CA MET A 69 -14.43 -2.88 17.63
C MET A 69 -14.40 -1.42 18.11
N ASN A 70 -14.76 -0.46 17.26
CA ASN A 70 -14.62 0.97 17.54
C ASN A 70 -16.00 1.64 17.60
N GLY A 71 -16.31 2.33 18.70
CA GLY A 71 -17.60 3.01 18.90
C GLY A 71 -18.23 2.71 20.25
N TYR A 72 -19.56 2.65 20.29
CA TYR A 72 -20.34 2.42 21.48
C TYR A 72 -21.09 1.09 21.39
N ALA A 73 -21.27 0.39 22.53
CA ALA A 73 -21.84 -0.95 22.57
C ALA A 73 -23.31 -1.05 22.14
N ASP A 74 -24.03 0.08 22.08
CA ASP A 74 -25.47 0.16 21.79
C ASP A 74 -25.80 0.50 20.33
N ARG A 75 -24.79 0.61 19.45
CA ARG A 75 -24.97 1.04 18.05
C ARG A 75 -23.92 0.44 17.12
N GLU A 76 -24.06 0.73 15.84
CA GLU A 76 -23.09 0.31 14.83
C GLU A 76 -21.70 0.92 15.07
N GLY A 77 -20.69 0.18 14.63
CA GLY A 77 -19.30 0.59 14.69
C GLY A 77 -19.05 1.88 13.91
N VAL A 78 -18.12 2.69 14.40
CA VAL A 78 -17.74 3.95 13.76
C VAL A 78 -16.31 3.84 13.24
N ARG A 79 -16.08 4.39 12.06
CA ARG A 79 -14.71 4.59 11.57
C ARG A 79 -14.00 5.69 12.36
N ALA A 80 -12.69 5.57 12.49
CA ALA A 80 -11.85 6.69 12.90
C ALA A 80 -11.85 7.76 11.79
N LEU A 81 -11.87 9.03 12.21
CA LEU A 81 -11.70 10.16 11.28
C LEU A 81 -10.24 10.34 10.88
N SER A 82 -9.32 10.09 11.80
CA SER A 82 -7.90 10.01 11.49
C SER A 82 -7.66 8.82 10.54
N PRO A 83 -6.80 8.96 9.53
CA PRO A 83 -6.49 7.87 8.61
C PRO A 83 -5.51 6.88 9.28
N VAL A 84 -5.99 6.23 10.33
CA VAL A 84 -5.18 5.39 11.22
C VAL A 84 -4.55 4.22 10.47
N MET A 85 -5.24 3.69 9.45
CA MET A 85 -4.71 2.61 8.62
C MET A 85 -3.61 3.13 7.70
N ASP A 86 -3.80 4.27 7.02
CA ASP A 86 -2.77 4.82 6.14
C ASP A 86 -1.50 5.24 6.90
N ILE A 87 -1.62 5.70 8.15
CA ILE A 87 -0.46 6.08 8.98
C ILE A 87 0.29 4.85 9.51
N SER A 88 -0.38 3.71 9.68
CA SER A 88 0.20 2.51 10.31
C SER A 88 0.78 1.50 9.32
N THR A 89 0.50 1.63 8.02
CA THR A 89 1.06 0.81 6.93
C THR A 89 2.34 1.39 6.36
#